data_AF-A0A5B0FSF5-F1
#
_entry.id   AF-A0A5B0FSF5-F1
#
_cell.length_a   1.000
_cell.length_b   1.000
_cell.length_c   1.000
_cell.angle_alpha   90.00
_cell.angle_beta   90.00
_cell.angle_gamma   90.00
#
_symmetry.space_group_name_H-M   'P 1'
#
loop_
_entity.id
_entity.type
_entity.pdbx_description
1 polymer ?
#
loop_
_entity_poly.entity_id
_entity_poly.type
_entity_poly.pdbx_seq_one_letter_code
_entity_poly.pdbx_strand_id
1 'polypeptide(L)' 'MEGGIVKVSSEGKRREEVVKFEFGDPETRKADFTKPVSRRFVRIESTKNAGDGKSLAITEVELW' A
#
# COMPACT_ATOMS: atom_id res chain seq x y z
N MET A 1 -12.54 -5.19 6.99
CA MET A 1 -11.10 -4.88 6.99
C MET A 1 -10.69 -4.52 5.59
N GLU A 2 -10.04 -3.38 5.48
CA GLU A 2 -9.45 -2.93 4.23
C GLU A 2 -8.04 -3.49 4.12
N GLY A 3 -7.50 -3.57 2.92
CA GLY A 3 -6.16 -4.09 2.73
C GLY A 3 -5.65 -3.81 1.35
N GLY A 4 -4.33 -3.99 1.20
CA GLY A 4 -3.66 -3.68 -0.04
C GLY A 4 -2.24 -4.19 -0.09
N ILE A 5 -1.60 -3.85 -1.20
CA ILE A 5 -0.26 -4.27 -1.55
C ILE A 5 0.51 -3.02 -1.97
N VAL A 6 1.71 -2.85 -1.42
CA VAL A 6 2.67 -1.88 -1.93
C VAL A 6 3.61 -2.59 -2.89
N LYS A 7 3.71 -2.01 -4.08
CA LYS A 7 4.56 -2.45 -5.17
C LYS A 7 5.55 -1.35 -5.53
N VAL A 8 6.76 -1.72 -5.89
CA VAL A 8 7.82 -0.76 -6.23
C VAL A 8 8.49 -1.09 -7.55
N SER A 9 9.06 -0.06 -8.19
CA SER A 9 9.79 -0.21 -9.46
C SER A 9 10.91 0.81 -9.58
N SER A 10 11.98 0.44 -10.28
CA SER A 10 13.03 1.38 -10.71
C SER A 10 12.63 2.11 -12.00
N GLU A 11 11.79 1.50 -12.84
CA GLU A 11 11.50 1.96 -14.22
C GLU A 11 10.00 2.21 -14.48
N GLY A 12 9.15 2.01 -13.48
CA GLY A 12 7.70 2.24 -13.54
C GLY A 12 6.88 1.13 -14.23
N LYS A 13 7.51 0.19 -14.94
CA LYS A 13 6.83 -0.91 -15.67
C LYS A 13 6.79 -2.21 -14.88
N ARG A 14 7.97 -2.79 -14.59
CA ARG A 14 8.11 -4.02 -13.80
C ARG A 14 8.00 -3.70 -12.32
N ARG A 15 7.07 -4.33 -11.62
CA ARG A 15 6.76 -4.04 -10.22
C ARG A 15 7.01 -5.26 -9.34
N GLU A 16 7.68 -5.04 -8.22
CA GLU A 16 7.93 -6.03 -7.17
C GLU A 16 7.01 -5.73 -5.98
N GLU A 17 6.35 -6.76 -5.44
CA GLU A 17 5.60 -6.63 -4.18
C GLU A 17 6.58 -6.57 -3.00
N VAL A 18 6.44 -5.56 -2.15
CA VAL A 18 7.37 -5.35 -1.02
C VAL A 18 6.69 -5.42 0.34
N VAL A 19 5.40 -5.09 0.43
CA VAL A 19 4.62 -5.28 1.65
C VAL A 19 3.14 -5.46 1.32
N LYS A 20 2.47 -6.31 2.11
CA LYS A 20 1.02 -6.39 2.18
C LYS A 20 0.57 -5.76 3.49
N PHE A 21 -0.51 -5.01 3.45
CA PHE A 21 -1.06 -4.36 4.64
C PHE A 21 -2.55 -4.66 4.75
N GLU A 22 -3.02 -4.73 5.99
CA GLU A 22 -4.44 -4.74 6.31
C GLU A 22 -4.70 -3.58 7.27
N PHE A 23 -5.66 -2.73 6.91
CA PHE A 23 -6.06 -1.57 7.70
C PHE A 23 -7.50 -1.77 8.19
N GLY A 24 -7.70 -1.47 9.47
CA GLY A 24 -8.99 -1.53 10.16
C GLY A 24 -9.54 -0.13 10.42
N ASP A 25 -10.19 0.04 11.56
CA ASP A 25 -10.70 1.31 12.10
C ASP A 25 -9.73 2.50 11.96
N PRO A 26 -10.26 3.76 11.95
CA PRO A 26 -9.64 4.95 11.36
C PRO A 26 -8.49 5.54 12.19
N GLU A 27 -7.46 4.76 12.40
CA GLU A 27 -6.19 5.18 12.98
C GLU A 27 -5.08 5.10 11.93
N THR A 28 -4.07 5.94 12.06
CA THR A 28 -2.86 5.83 11.24
C THR A 28 -2.20 4.47 11.48
N ARG A 29 -2.01 3.70 10.41
CA ARG A 29 -1.38 2.38 10.46
C ARG A 29 -0.07 2.43 9.69
N LYS A 30 0.96 1.79 10.26
CA LYS A 30 2.27 1.63 9.63
C LYS A 30 2.42 0.20 9.14
N ALA A 31 3.04 0.04 7.97
CA ALA A 31 3.42 -1.24 7.42
C ALA A 31 4.92 -1.21 7.16
N ASP A 32 5.67 -1.98 7.94
CA ASP A 32 7.13 -1.96 7.87
C ASP A 32 7.63 -2.79 6.68
N PHE A 33 8.65 -2.29 6.00
CA PHE A 33 9.41 -3.08 5.04
C PHE A 33 10.39 -3.98 5.79
N THR A 34 10.44 -5.25 5.43
CA THR A 34 11.37 -6.23 6.05
C THR A 34 12.84 -5.94 5.76
N LYS A 35 13.11 -5.14 4.73
CA LYS A 35 14.43 -4.69 4.30
C LYS A 35 14.31 -3.28 3.71
N PRO A 36 15.39 -2.46 3.73
CA PRO A 36 15.38 -1.17 3.06
C PRO A 36 15.00 -1.29 1.57
N VAL A 37 14.06 -0.45 1.12
CA VAL A 37 13.58 -0.44 -0.27
C VAL A 37 14.00 0.88 -0.93
N SER A 38 15.01 0.83 -1.81
CA SER A 38 15.43 1.99 -2.60
C SER A 38 14.92 1.88 -4.04
N ARG A 39 13.83 2.59 -4.36
CA ARG A 39 13.13 2.57 -5.66
C ARG A 39 12.54 3.92 -6.01
N ARG A 40 12.36 4.19 -7.31
CA ARG A 40 11.87 5.48 -7.83
C ARG A 40 10.34 5.56 -7.87
N PHE A 41 9.67 4.44 -8.06
CA PHE A 41 8.22 4.40 -8.23
C PHE A 41 7.60 3.50 -7.17
N VAL A 42 6.55 4.01 -6.53
CA VAL A 42 5.69 3.28 -5.59
C VAL A 42 4.29 3.19 -6.18
N ARG A 43 3.64 2.04 -6.03
CA ARG A 43 2.23 1.83 -6.34
C ARG A 43 1.55 1.18 -5.14
N ILE A 44 0.45 1.77 -4.70
CA ILE A 44 -0.40 1.21 -3.66
C ILE A 44 -1.66 0.67 -4.35
N GLU A 45 -1.92 -0.61 -4.19
CA GLU A 45 -3.10 -1.29 -4.74
C GLU A 45 -3.98 -1.74 -3.59
N SER A 46 -5.23 -1.30 -3.53
CA SER A 46 -6.20 -1.87 -2.60
C SER A 46 -6.74 -3.18 -3.15
N THR A 47 -6.78 -4.19 -2.28
CA THR A 47 -7.25 -5.55 -2.59
C THR A 47 -8.51 -5.93 -1.81
N LYS A 48 -8.83 -5.17 -0.75
CA LYS A 48 -10.07 -5.28 0.02
C LYS A 48 -10.51 -3.89 0.45
N ASN A 49 -11.81 -3.59 0.31
CA ASN A 49 -12.41 -2.36 0.83
C ASN A 49 -13.64 -2.67 1.69
N ALA A 50 -13.92 -1.81 2.67
CA ALA A 50 -15.05 -2.00 3.58
C ALA A 50 -16.40 -1.54 2.98
N GLY A 51 -16.40 -0.89 1.81
CA GLY A 51 -17.58 -0.31 1.15
C GLY A 51 -18.15 -1.13 -0.01
N ASP A 52 -18.30 -2.44 0.13
CA ASP A 52 -18.89 -3.34 -0.88
C ASP A 52 -18.31 -3.19 -2.30
N GLY A 53 -16.99 -2.99 -2.41
CA GLY A 53 -16.33 -2.89 -3.73
C GLY A 53 -16.48 -1.55 -4.45
N LYS A 54 -17.16 -0.53 -3.87
CA LYS A 54 -17.52 0.70 -4.61
C LYS A 54 -16.57 1.88 -4.45
N SER A 55 -15.96 2.03 -3.27
CA SER A 55 -15.09 3.17 -3.00
C SER A 55 -13.98 2.78 -2.02
N LEU A 56 -12.83 3.44 -2.16
CA LEU A 56 -11.71 3.43 -1.23
C LEU A 56 -11.21 4.87 -1.15
N ALA A 57 -11.01 5.36 0.07
CA ALA A 57 -10.38 6.64 0.31
C ALA A 57 -9.07 6.39 1.07
N ILE A 58 -8.00 7.03 0.62
CA ILE A 58 -6.74 7.11 1.35
C ILE A 58 -6.57 8.58 1.72
N THR A 59 -6.66 8.89 3.02
CA THR A 59 -6.51 10.27 3.49
C THR A 59 -5.06 10.74 3.41
N GLU A 60 -4.12 9.89 3.81
CA GLU A 60 -2.70 10.23 3.88
C GLU A 60 -1.81 9.03 3.54
N VAL A 61 -0.66 9.30 2.93
CA VAL A 61 0.39 8.32 2.66
C VAL A 61 1.73 8.93 3.07
N GLU A 62 2.42 8.25 3.98
CA GLU A 62 3.78 8.56 4.37
C GLU A 62 4.74 7.45 3.94
N LEU A 63 5.92 7.82 3.43
CA LEU A 63 7.02 6.92 3.07
C LEU A 63 8.27 7.34 3.83
N TRP A 64 8.74 6.47 4.74
CA TRP A 64 9.85 6.71 5.67
C TRP A 64 10.94 5.66 5.47
#